data_AF-A0A3N2BAR7-F1
#
_entry.id   AF-A0A3N2BAR7-F1
#
_cell.length_a   1.000
_cell.length_b   1.000
_cell.length_c   1.000
_cell.angle_alpha   90.00
_cell.angle_beta   90.00
_cell.angle_gamma   90.00
#
_symmetry.space_group_name_H-M   'P 1'
#
loop_
_entity.id
_entity.type
_entity.pdbx_description
1 polymer ?
#
loop_
_entity_poly.entity_id
_entity_poly.type
_entity_poly.pdbx_seq_one_letter_code
_entity_poly.pdbx_strand_id
1 'polypeptide(L)'
;MERTIVHLMRHGEVHNPAGVLYGRIPGFGLSALGHQMAERVAEHLVAEGHDIRAVLASPLQRAQETATPVARAFGLELGTDERVIEAENHFEGVSVTPAELMRPAHWRAYLNPLRPSWGEPYRSQVARMRQAIIDARGLAEGGEAVLVSHQLPIWSTRRHLQGRPLWHDPRRRECSLASLTSLTFLGQRLIGVRYSEPAGELLVGAKDTVPGTSPALIPAAPGTVEATEQARVSEHDAAGGAGAPPRSDSPEASE
;
A
#
# COMPACT_ATOMS: atom_id res chain seq x y z
N MET A 1 12.21 23.80 6.98
CA MET A 1 10.92 23.09 6.93
C MET A 1 11.23 21.61 6.93
N GLU A 2 10.69 20.87 7.88
CA GLU A 2 10.95 19.44 8.01
C GLU A 2 10.08 18.63 7.03
N ARG A 3 10.59 17.45 6.68
CA ARG A 3 9.90 16.50 5.82
C ARG A 3 9.09 15.56 6.69
N THR A 4 7.81 15.38 6.36
CA THR A 4 6.94 14.41 7.03
C THR A 4 6.31 13.48 6.00
N ILE A 5 6.19 12.20 6.30
CA ILE A 5 5.51 11.22 5.44
C ILE A 5 4.28 10.68 6.14
N VAL A 6 3.14 10.62 5.44
CA VAL A 6 1.94 9.92 5.91
C VAL A 6 1.67 8.75 4.99
N HIS A 7 1.78 7.54 5.52
CA HIS A 7 1.48 6.29 4.84
C HIS A 7 0.00 5.96 5.00
N LEU A 8 -0.73 5.86 3.89
CA LEU A 8 -2.06 5.29 3.87
C LEU A 8 -1.95 3.81 3.56
N MET A 9 -2.20 2.96 4.55
CA MET A 9 -2.11 1.50 4.42
C MET A 9 -3.50 0.89 4.23
N ARG A 10 -3.69 0.06 3.22
CA ARG A 10 -4.91 -0.76 3.13
C ARG A 10 -4.80 -1.94 4.09
N HIS A 11 -5.89 -2.31 4.76
CA HIS A 11 -5.92 -3.53 5.59
C HIS A 11 -5.49 -4.80 4.80
N GLY A 12 -5.00 -5.82 5.51
CA GLY A 12 -4.66 -7.13 4.96
C GLY A 12 -5.89 -7.96 4.54
N GLU A 13 -5.66 -9.17 4.02
CA GLU A 13 -6.76 -10.07 3.63
C GLU A 13 -7.72 -10.36 4.80
N VAL A 14 -9.02 -10.29 4.54
CA VAL A 14 -10.09 -10.59 5.50
C VAL A 14 -10.56 -12.03 5.32
N HIS A 15 -10.83 -12.72 6.43
CA HIS A 15 -11.48 -14.03 6.37
C HIS A 15 -12.94 -13.88 5.93
N ASN A 16 -13.22 -14.14 4.65
CA ASN A 16 -14.54 -13.97 4.04
C ASN A 16 -14.92 -15.17 3.14
N PRO A 17 -15.15 -16.36 3.73
CA PRO A 17 -15.42 -17.58 2.96
C PRO A 17 -16.71 -17.50 2.12
N ALA A 18 -17.66 -16.66 2.54
CA ALA A 18 -18.94 -16.47 1.85
C ALA A 18 -18.91 -15.40 0.74
N GLY A 19 -17.77 -14.71 0.52
CA GLY A 19 -17.63 -13.72 -0.55
C GLY A 19 -18.58 -12.52 -0.40
N VAL A 20 -18.89 -12.13 0.84
CA VAL A 20 -19.81 -11.04 1.16
C VAL A 20 -19.13 -9.68 0.96
N LEU A 21 -19.81 -8.72 0.35
CA LEU A 21 -19.39 -7.33 0.40
C LEU A 21 -19.64 -6.80 1.82
N TYR A 22 -18.60 -6.83 2.66
CA TYR A 22 -18.80 -6.53 4.07
C TYR A 22 -18.83 -5.03 4.39
N GLY A 23 -18.17 -4.15 3.63
CA GLY A 23 -18.17 -2.71 3.89
C GLY A 23 -17.84 -2.36 5.34
N ARG A 24 -18.78 -1.73 6.06
CA ARG A 24 -18.66 -1.40 7.49
C ARG A 24 -19.21 -2.45 8.47
N ILE A 25 -19.70 -3.60 7.99
CA ILE A 25 -20.25 -4.66 8.85
C ILE A 25 -19.18 -5.17 9.85
N PRO A 26 -19.50 -5.29 11.15
CA PRO A 26 -18.58 -5.84 12.16
C PRO A 26 -18.38 -7.36 12.01
N GLY A 27 -17.35 -7.90 12.67
CA GLY A 27 -17.07 -9.35 12.67
C GLY A 27 -16.24 -9.86 11.48
N PHE A 28 -15.79 -8.96 10.62
CA PHE A 28 -14.86 -9.27 9.52
C PHE A 28 -13.42 -8.93 9.94
N GLY A 29 -12.76 -9.91 10.54
CA GLY A 29 -11.33 -9.87 10.89
C GLY A 29 -10.41 -10.42 9.80
N LEU A 30 -9.11 -10.28 10.01
CA LEU A 30 -8.09 -10.79 9.10
C LEU A 30 -8.12 -12.31 9.02
N SER A 31 -7.74 -12.83 7.85
CA SER A 31 -7.39 -14.23 7.70
C SER A 31 -5.98 -14.48 8.23
N ALA A 32 -5.57 -15.76 8.27
CA ALA A 32 -4.17 -16.11 8.54
C ALA A 32 -3.20 -15.44 7.55
N LEU A 33 -3.56 -15.37 6.27
CA LEU A 33 -2.77 -14.67 5.25
C LEU A 33 -2.78 -13.15 5.48
N GLY A 34 -3.91 -12.57 5.89
CA GLY A 34 -4.02 -11.16 6.24
C GLY A 34 -3.11 -10.76 7.39
N HIS A 35 -3.00 -11.60 8.42
CA HIS A 35 -2.03 -11.39 9.49
C HIS A 35 -0.58 -11.44 8.97
N GLN A 36 -0.24 -12.39 8.10
CA GLN A 36 1.09 -12.46 7.48
C GLN A 36 1.41 -11.20 6.65
N MET A 37 0.43 -10.69 5.91
CA MET A 37 0.57 -9.44 5.16
C MET A 37 0.85 -8.24 6.08
N ALA A 38 0.15 -8.14 7.21
CA ALA A 38 0.34 -7.07 8.18
C ALA A 38 1.74 -7.12 8.82
N GLU A 39 2.20 -8.32 9.20
CA GLU A 39 3.56 -8.53 9.70
C GLU A 39 4.61 -8.15 8.65
N ARG A 40 4.43 -8.59 7.39
CA ARG A 40 5.37 -8.26 6.30
C ARG A 40 5.52 -6.75 6.08
N VAL A 41 4.44 -5.99 6.20
CA VAL A 41 4.52 -4.52 6.11
C VAL A 41 5.27 -3.93 7.30
N ALA A 42 5.05 -4.43 8.51
CA ALA A 42 5.80 -3.97 9.68
C ALA A 42 7.30 -4.28 9.54
N GLU A 43 7.65 -5.50 9.12
CA GLU A 43 9.03 -5.93 8.83
C GLU A 43 9.68 -5.02 7.79
N HIS A 44 8.98 -4.72 6.69
CA HIS A 44 9.47 -3.84 5.64
C HIS A 44 9.77 -2.43 6.16
N LEU A 45 8.86 -1.85 6.94
CA LEU A 45 9.05 -0.49 7.48
C LEU A 45 10.27 -0.44 8.42
N VAL A 46 10.49 -1.48 9.22
CA VAL A 46 11.69 -1.58 10.08
C VAL A 46 12.96 -1.75 9.25
N ALA A 47 12.94 -2.68 8.28
CA ALA A 47 14.11 -3.01 7.47
C ALA A 47 14.62 -1.82 6.63
N GLU A 48 13.71 -0.98 6.12
CA GLU A 48 14.04 0.23 5.37
C GLU A 48 14.39 1.43 6.27
N GLY A 49 14.35 1.26 7.60
CA GLY A 49 14.74 2.30 8.57
C GLY A 49 13.76 3.47 8.66
N HIS A 50 12.46 3.23 8.48
CA HIS A 50 11.44 4.25 8.60
C HIS A 50 11.37 4.82 10.04
N ASP A 51 11.11 6.11 10.16
CA ASP A 51 10.91 6.80 11.45
C ASP A 51 9.42 6.98 11.74
N ILE A 52 8.74 5.88 12.07
CA ILE A 52 7.31 5.90 12.39
C ILE A 52 7.12 6.45 13.80
N ARG A 53 6.39 7.57 13.92
CA ARG A 53 6.11 8.27 15.18
C ARG A 53 4.64 8.18 15.61
N ALA A 54 3.74 7.81 14.70
CA ALA A 54 2.32 7.63 14.98
C ALA A 54 1.71 6.52 14.13
N VAL A 55 0.86 5.70 14.75
CA VAL A 55 0.05 4.69 14.07
C VAL A 55 -1.40 4.87 14.48
N LEU A 56 -2.27 5.15 13.50
CA LEU A 56 -3.71 5.19 13.70
C LEU A 56 -4.41 4.27 12.71
N ALA A 57 -5.56 3.74 13.10
CA ALA A 57 -6.34 2.87 12.26
C ALA A 57 -7.83 3.22 12.30
N SER A 58 -8.53 2.82 11.24
CA SER A 58 -10.00 2.79 11.23
C SER A 58 -10.51 1.93 12.39
N PRO A 59 -11.70 2.23 12.96
CA PRO A 59 -12.28 1.45 14.06
C PRO A 59 -12.62 -0.01 13.67
N LEU A 60 -12.75 -0.31 12.37
CA LEU A 60 -13.08 -1.65 11.91
C LEU A 60 -11.98 -2.66 12.25
N GLN A 61 -12.39 -3.82 12.79
CA GLN A 61 -11.52 -4.89 13.30
C GLN A 61 -10.31 -5.20 12.41
N ARG A 62 -10.54 -5.50 11.12
CA ARG A 62 -9.46 -5.78 10.15
C ARG A 62 -8.38 -4.70 10.06
N ALA A 63 -8.74 -3.43 10.24
CA ALA A 63 -7.78 -2.32 10.20
C ALA A 63 -6.97 -2.26 11.49
N GLN A 64 -7.61 -2.48 12.65
CA GLN A 64 -6.95 -2.56 13.95
C GLN A 64 -5.95 -3.73 13.98
N GLU A 65 -6.39 -4.92 13.55
CA GLU A 65 -5.55 -6.11 13.44
C GLU A 65 -4.39 -5.91 12.47
N THR A 66 -4.60 -5.18 11.36
CA THR A 66 -3.52 -4.85 10.41
C THR A 66 -2.52 -3.84 10.99
N ALA A 67 -2.99 -2.87 11.76
CA ALA A 67 -2.13 -1.83 12.34
C ALA A 67 -1.31 -2.33 13.54
N THR A 68 -1.77 -3.38 14.22
CA THR A 68 -1.19 -3.88 15.47
C THR A 68 0.28 -4.30 15.31
N PRO A 69 0.69 -5.07 14.27
CA PRO A 69 2.10 -5.40 14.04
C PRO A 69 2.99 -4.16 13.86
N VAL A 70 2.50 -3.14 13.14
CA VAL A 70 3.24 -1.89 12.91
C VAL A 70 3.43 -1.15 14.24
N ALA A 71 2.35 -0.92 15.00
CA ALA A 71 2.43 -0.24 16.30
C ALA A 71 3.40 -0.96 17.25
N ARG A 72 3.33 -2.30 17.32
CA ARG A 72 4.24 -3.13 18.13
C ARG A 72 5.69 -3.01 17.68
N ALA A 73 5.97 -3.06 16.38
CA ALA A 73 7.33 -3.00 15.84
C ALA A 73 8.04 -1.66 16.17
N PHE A 74 7.28 -0.56 16.27
CA PHE A 74 7.81 0.76 16.58
C PHE A 74 7.61 1.16 18.06
N GLY A 75 7.07 0.28 18.91
CA GLY A 75 6.84 0.57 20.33
C GLY A 75 5.82 1.69 20.59
N LEU A 76 4.83 1.84 19.70
CA LEU A 76 3.83 2.90 19.75
C LEU A 76 2.48 2.38 20.23
N GLU A 77 1.69 3.26 20.84
CA GLU A 77 0.27 3.01 21.08
C GLU A 77 -0.52 3.10 19.76
N LEU A 78 -1.43 2.14 19.54
CA LEU A 78 -2.31 2.16 18.39
C LEU A 78 -3.50 3.09 18.64
N GLY A 79 -3.56 4.20 17.88
CA GLY A 79 -4.70 5.11 17.88
C GLY A 79 -5.86 4.63 16.99
N THR A 80 -7.07 5.10 17.29
CA THR A 80 -8.24 4.93 16.41
C THR A 80 -8.67 6.28 15.85
N ASP A 81 -8.93 6.32 14.54
CA ASP A 81 -9.50 7.49 13.86
C ASP A 81 -10.72 7.08 13.02
N GLU A 82 -11.90 7.51 13.47
CA GLU A 82 -13.19 7.29 12.79
C GLU A 82 -13.21 7.81 11.35
N ARG A 83 -12.41 8.85 11.06
CA ARG A 83 -12.40 9.53 9.76
C ARG A 83 -11.75 8.69 8.66
N VAL A 84 -11.01 7.64 8.99
CA VAL A 84 -10.37 6.74 8.02
C VAL A 84 -11.16 5.45 7.76
N ILE A 85 -12.41 5.35 8.24
CA ILE A 85 -13.32 4.22 8.01
C ILE A 85 -13.66 4.01 6.52
N GLU A 86 -14.06 2.79 6.13
CA GLU A 86 -14.54 2.47 4.77
C GLU A 86 -15.73 3.36 4.37
N ALA A 87 -15.96 3.56 3.09
CA ALA A 87 -17.16 4.24 2.61
C ALA A 87 -18.42 3.41 2.90
N GLU A 88 -19.54 4.09 3.17
CA GLU A 88 -20.84 3.42 3.19
C GLU A 88 -21.15 2.80 1.83
N ASN A 89 -21.78 1.63 1.83
CA ASN A 89 -22.17 0.96 0.61
C ASN A 89 -23.53 0.26 0.74
N HIS A 90 -24.45 0.57 -0.16
CA HIS A 90 -25.80 -0.01 -0.21
C HIS A 90 -25.78 -1.52 -0.45
N PHE A 91 -24.72 -2.04 -1.07
CA PHE A 91 -24.56 -3.47 -1.35
C PHE A 91 -23.93 -4.24 -0.18
N GLU A 92 -23.80 -3.64 1.01
CA GLU A 92 -23.36 -4.35 2.21
C GLU A 92 -24.22 -5.57 2.51
N GLY A 93 -23.58 -6.69 2.84
CA GLY A 93 -24.26 -7.97 3.13
C GLY A 93 -24.62 -8.77 1.88
N VAL A 94 -24.37 -8.23 0.69
CA VAL A 94 -24.66 -8.88 -0.60
C VAL A 94 -23.43 -9.66 -1.08
N SER A 95 -23.63 -10.87 -1.62
CA SER A 95 -22.55 -11.61 -2.29
C SER A 95 -22.14 -10.89 -3.58
N VAL A 96 -20.83 -10.69 -3.80
CA VAL A 96 -20.31 -10.00 -4.98
C VAL A 96 -20.34 -10.91 -6.21
N THR A 97 -21.54 -11.23 -6.69
CA THR A 97 -21.76 -12.00 -7.92
C THR A 97 -22.49 -11.15 -8.96
N PRO A 98 -22.20 -11.30 -10.27
CA PRO A 98 -22.92 -10.56 -11.31
C PRO A 98 -24.44 -10.75 -11.24
N ALA A 99 -24.91 -11.96 -10.92
CA ALA A 99 -26.33 -12.26 -10.81
C ALA A 99 -27.01 -11.46 -9.69
N GLU A 100 -26.37 -11.36 -8.53
CA GLU A 100 -26.92 -10.65 -7.37
C GLU A 100 -26.89 -9.13 -7.57
N LEU A 101 -25.78 -8.59 -8.09
CA LEU A 101 -25.64 -7.14 -8.32
C LEU A 101 -26.61 -6.62 -9.40
N MET A 102 -27.01 -7.45 -10.36
CA MET A 102 -27.92 -7.07 -11.45
C MET A 102 -29.41 -7.17 -11.10
N ARG A 103 -29.77 -7.55 -9.86
CA ARG A 103 -31.18 -7.70 -9.46
C ARG A 103 -31.95 -6.37 -9.58
N PRO A 104 -33.21 -6.39 -10.07
CA PRO A 104 -34.01 -5.17 -10.23
C PRO A 104 -34.15 -4.30 -8.98
N ALA A 105 -34.06 -4.92 -7.80
CA ALA A 105 -34.07 -4.22 -6.51
C ALA A 105 -32.96 -3.15 -6.39
N HIS A 106 -31.83 -3.33 -7.08
CA HIS A 106 -30.67 -2.42 -7.02
C HIS A 106 -30.66 -1.33 -8.10
N TRP A 107 -31.60 -1.32 -9.05
CA TRP A 107 -31.56 -0.37 -10.17
C TRP A 107 -31.57 1.09 -9.72
N ARG A 108 -32.25 1.40 -8.61
CA ARG A 108 -32.28 2.74 -8.01
C ARG A 108 -30.89 3.19 -7.54
N ALA A 109 -30.05 2.25 -7.14
CA ALA A 109 -28.66 2.49 -6.75
C ALA A 109 -27.80 2.85 -7.96
N TYR A 110 -28.15 2.46 -9.19
CA TYR A 110 -27.36 2.78 -10.40
C TYR A 110 -27.80 4.06 -11.13
N LEU A 111 -28.89 4.70 -10.70
CA LEU A 111 -29.52 5.82 -11.42
C LEU A 111 -28.61 7.04 -11.62
N ASN A 112 -27.66 7.29 -10.70
CA ASN A 112 -26.74 8.42 -10.83
C ASN A 112 -25.29 8.00 -10.58
N PRO A 113 -24.51 7.71 -11.62
CA PRO A 113 -23.12 7.30 -11.46
C PRO A 113 -22.21 8.42 -10.95
N LEU A 114 -22.61 9.69 -11.10
CA LEU A 114 -21.82 10.87 -10.70
C LEU A 114 -22.10 11.32 -9.26
N ARG A 115 -23.25 10.92 -8.70
CA ARG A 115 -23.59 11.04 -7.28
C ARG A 115 -23.96 9.63 -6.82
N PRO A 116 -22.97 8.80 -6.46
CA PRO A 116 -23.22 7.41 -6.18
C PRO A 116 -24.26 7.28 -5.07
N SER A 117 -25.51 6.97 -5.45
CA SER A 117 -26.62 6.76 -4.50
C SER A 117 -26.49 5.43 -3.77
N TRP A 118 -25.48 4.64 -4.15
CA TRP A 118 -25.12 3.37 -3.55
C TRP A 118 -24.11 3.50 -2.41
N GLY A 119 -23.77 4.71 -1.96
CA GLY A 119 -22.80 4.87 -0.87
C GLY A 119 -22.48 6.32 -0.49
N GLU A 120 -21.40 6.49 0.26
CA GLU A 120 -20.92 7.79 0.70
C GLU A 120 -20.33 8.60 -0.49
N PRO A 121 -20.68 9.90 -0.67
CA PRO A 121 -20.09 10.72 -1.73
C PRO A 121 -18.56 10.80 -1.65
N TYR A 122 -17.85 10.64 -2.77
CA TYR A 122 -16.38 10.68 -2.80
C TYR A 122 -15.80 11.96 -2.17
N ARG A 123 -16.47 13.10 -2.32
CA ARG A 123 -16.03 14.37 -1.73
C ARG A 123 -16.06 14.34 -0.20
N SER A 124 -17.06 13.68 0.39
CA SER A 124 -17.17 13.50 1.84
C SER A 124 -16.05 12.61 2.36
N GLN A 125 -15.79 11.48 1.68
CA GLN A 125 -14.69 10.57 1.99
C GLN A 125 -13.34 11.29 1.97
N VAL A 126 -13.07 12.06 0.91
CA VAL A 126 -11.85 12.86 0.76
C VAL A 126 -11.73 13.90 1.87
N ALA A 127 -12.83 14.58 2.22
CA ALA A 127 -12.80 15.61 3.26
C ALA A 127 -12.38 15.04 4.61
N ARG A 128 -13.00 13.93 5.05
CA ARG A 128 -12.65 13.28 6.32
C ARG A 128 -11.25 12.66 6.31
N MET A 129 -10.85 12.00 5.22
CA MET A 129 -9.49 11.46 5.07
C MET A 129 -8.42 12.55 5.11
N ARG A 130 -8.66 13.70 4.46
CA ARG A 130 -7.72 14.83 4.49
C ARG A 130 -7.53 15.38 5.89
N GLN A 131 -8.59 15.46 6.69
CA GLN A 131 -8.46 15.92 8.07
C GLN A 131 -7.62 14.93 8.90
N ALA A 132 -7.85 13.62 8.75
CA ALA A 132 -7.03 12.59 9.39
C ALA A 132 -5.54 12.68 8.97
N ILE A 133 -5.27 12.90 7.68
CA ILE A 133 -3.90 13.08 7.17
C ILE A 133 -3.23 14.32 7.76
N ILE A 134 -3.96 15.43 7.87
CA ILE A 134 -3.42 16.68 8.44
C ILE A 134 -3.04 16.47 9.90
N ASP A 135 -3.90 15.83 10.69
CA ASP A 135 -3.67 15.58 12.11
C ASP A 135 -2.52 14.57 12.30
N ALA A 136 -2.50 13.47 11.54
CA ALA A 136 -1.42 12.49 11.57
C ALA A 136 -0.06 13.09 11.18
N ARG A 137 -0.04 14.00 10.20
CA ARG A 137 1.16 14.77 9.85
C ARG A 137 1.64 15.64 11.01
N GLY A 138 0.73 16.22 11.79
CA GLY A 138 1.06 16.99 12.99
C GLY A 138 1.66 16.12 14.09
N LEU A 139 1.12 14.91 14.30
CA LEU A 139 1.65 13.94 15.27
C LEU A 139 3.05 13.42 14.89
N ALA A 140 3.37 13.39 13.60
CA ALA A 140 4.65 12.90 13.08
C ALA A 140 5.48 13.99 12.39
N GLU A 141 5.43 15.23 12.89
CA GLU A 141 6.25 16.33 12.36
C GLU A 141 7.73 15.91 12.35
N GLY A 142 8.40 16.02 11.20
CA GLY A 142 9.81 15.60 11.03
C GLY A 142 10.07 14.10 10.89
N GLY A 143 9.04 13.25 10.96
CA GLY A 143 9.13 11.80 10.77
C GLY A 143 7.96 11.27 9.96
N GLU A 144 7.39 10.15 10.37
CA GLU A 144 6.38 9.44 9.57
C GLU A 144 5.19 8.94 10.41
N ALA A 145 4.01 8.89 9.78
CA ALA A 145 2.80 8.34 10.38
C ALA A 145 2.19 7.26 9.49
N VAL A 146 1.59 6.22 10.09
CA VAL A 146 0.82 5.21 9.38
C VAL A 146 -0.65 5.34 9.72
N LEU A 147 -1.48 5.46 8.68
CA LEU A 147 -2.94 5.46 8.76
C LEU A 147 -3.48 4.21 8.07
N VAL A 148 -4.00 3.25 8.84
CA VAL A 148 -4.58 2.03 8.29
C VAL A 148 -6.07 2.23 7.98
N SER A 149 -6.42 2.07 6.71
CA SER A 149 -7.73 2.38 6.14
C SER A 149 -8.13 1.31 5.11
N HIS A 150 -8.99 1.70 4.16
CA HIS A 150 -9.67 0.81 3.23
C HIS A 150 -9.54 1.30 1.80
N GLN A 151 -9.85 0.43 0.83
CA GLN A 151 -9.51 0.65 -0.57
C GLN A 151 -10.08 1.97 -1.11
N LEU A 152 -11.37 2.24 -0.89
CA LEU A 152 -12.05 3.35 -1.55
C LEU A 152 -11.69 4.73 -0.96
N PRO A 153 -11.63 4.94 0.37
CA PRO A 153 -11.14 6.17 0.97
C PRO A 153 -9.70 6.50 0.58
N ILE A 154 -8.79 5.51 0.59
CA ILE A 154 -7.38 5.69 0.20
C ILE A 154 -7.32 6.12 -1.26
N TRP A 155 -7.95 5.36 -2.16
CA TRP A 155 -7.88 5.62 -3.59
C TRP A 155 -8.52 6.96 -3.99
N SER A 156 -9.69 7.26 -3.44
CA SER A 156 -10.38 8.54 -3.71
C SER A 156 -9.54 9.73 -3.25
N THR A 157 -8.89 9.60 -2.08
CA THR A 157 -8.00 10.63 -1.54
C THR A 157 -6.74 10.78 -2.38
N ARG A 158 -6.09 9.68 -2.77
CA ARG A 158 -4.93 9.69 -3.68
C ARG A 158 -5.27 10.42 -4.98
N ARG A 159 -6.43 10.12 -5.58
CA ARG A 159 -6.87 10.76 -6.83
C ARG A 159 -7.12 12.25 -6.65
N HIS A 160 -7.78 12.66 -5.58
CA HIS A 160 -7.96 14.08 -5.23
C HIS A 160 -6.63 14.82 -5.14
N LEU A 161 -5.66 14.24 -4.41
CA LEU A 161 -4.34 14.84 -4.20
C LEU A 161 -3.52 14.92 -5.50
N GLN A 162 -3.77 14.05 -6.46
CA GLN A 162 -3.17 14.07 -7.80
C GLN A 162 -3.93 14.92 -8.81
N GLY A 163 -4.99 15.63 -8.42
CA GLY A 163 -5.80 16.45 -9.33
C GLY A 163 -6.62 15.63 -10.35
N ARG A 164 -6.82 14.34 -10.09
CA ARG A 164 -7.60 13.44 -10.95
C ARG A 164 -9.09 13.55 -10.60
N PRO A 165 -10.01 13.22 -11.52
CA PRO A 165 -11.46 13.26 -11.23
C PRO A 165 -11.88 12.44 -9.99
N LEU A 166 -13.09 12.64 -9.44
CA LEU A 166 -13.75 11.80 -8.41
C LEU A 166 -14.09 10.38 -8.90
N TRP A 167 -14.81 10.39 -10.01
CA TRP A 167 -15.33 9.20 -10.62
C TRP A 167 -14.22 8.38 -11.28
N HIS A 168 -14.31 7.05 -11.19
CA HIS A 168 -13.37 6.09 -11.76
C HIS A 168 -14.01 4.72 -11.94
N ASP A 169 -13.40 3.91 -12.79
CA ASP A 169 -13.65 2.47 -12.88
C ASP A 169 -13.04 1.76 -11.64
N PRO A 170 -13.84 1.05 -10.81
CA PRO A 170 -13.34 0.31 -9.66
C PRO A 170 -12.25 -0.70 -9.98
N ARG A 171 -12.26 -1.28 -11.18
CA ARG A 171 -11.28 -2.30 -11.61
C ARG A 171 -9.88 -1.73 -11.79
N ARG A 172 -9.74 -0.40 -11.87
CA ARG A 172 -8.46 0.30 -12.09
C ARG A 172 -7.90 0.94 -10.83
N ARG A 173 -8.38 0.53 -9.64
CA ARG A 173 -7.88 1.03 -8.35
C ARG A 173 -6.54 0.40 -8.04
N GLU A 174 -5.48 1.19 -8.00
CA GLU A 174 -4.17 0.76 -7.51
C GLU A 174 -4.12 0.98 -5.99
N CYS A 175 -4.60 -0.04 -5.27
CA CYS A 175 -4.69 -0.11 -3.81
C CYS A 175 -4.94 -1.57 -3.38
N SER A 176 -3.91 -2.42 -3.54
CA SER A 176 -3.98 -3.84 -3.16
C SER A 176 -3.93 -4.04 -1.63
N LEU A 177 -4.27 -5.24 -1.17
CA LEU A 177 -4.25 -5.58 0.25
C LEU A 177 -2.85 -5.33 0.84
N ALA A 178 -2.79 -4.73 2.03
CA ALA A 178 -1.53 -4.35 2.68
C ALA A 178 -0.58 -3.47 1.84
N SER A 179 -1.09 -2.76 0.82
CA SER A 179 -0.33 -1.75 0.08
C SER A 179 -0.19 -0.44 0.86
N LEU A 180 0.85 0.32 0.52
CA LEU A 180 1.10 1.66 1.07
C LEU A 180 0.97 2.72 -0.02
N THR A 181 0.19 3.77 0.26
CA THR A 181 0.23 5.04 -0.47
C THR A 181 0.87 6.10 0.42
N SER A 182 2.13 6.43 0.17
CA SER A 182 2.94 7.34 0.99
C SER A 182 2.85 8.78 0.45
N LEU A 183 2.41 9.70 1.30
CA LEU A 183 2.26 11.12 1.02
C LEU A 183 3.43 11.88 1.66
N THR A 184 4.31 12.47 0.86
CA THR A 184 5.46 13.24 1.37
C THR A 184 5.14 14.73 1.41
N PHE A 185 5.34 15.35 2.56
CA PHE A 185 5.13 16.78 2.80
C PHE A 185 6.44 17.49 3.11
N LEU A 186 6.52 18.76 2.70
CA LEU A 186 7.49 19.73 3.21
C LEU A 186 6.70 20.85 3.89
N GLY A 187 6.74 20.88 5.23
CA GLY A 187 5.76 21.65 6.00
C GLY A 187 4.33 21.19 5.68
N GLN A 188 3.48 22.09 5.20
CA GLN A 188 2.08 21.79 4.84
C GLN A 188 1.90 21.40 3.36
N ARG A 189 2.95 21.53 2.54
CA ARG A 189 2.86 21.32 1.10
C ARG A 189 3.12 19.86 0.77
N LEU A 190 2.17 19.21 0.09
CA LEU A 190 2.39 17.89 -0.51
C LEU A 190 3.38 18.01 -1.67
N ILE A 191 4.49 17.28 -1.61
CA ILE A 191 5.56 17.29 -2.61
C ILE A 191 5.74 15.94 -3.32
N GLY A 192 5.12 14.86 -2.83
CA GLY A 192 5.23 13.55 -3.45
C GLY A 192 4.14 12.57 -3.04
N VAL A 193 3.80 11.66 -3.95
CA VAL A 193 2.93 10.51 -3.71
C VAL A 193 3.62 9.28 -4.27
N ARG A 194 3.89 8.29 -3.43
CA ARG A 194 4.51 7.00 -3.81
C ARG A 194 3.57 5.86 -3.47
N TYR A 195 3.52 4.85 -4.32
CA TYR A 195 2.80 3.60 -4.07
C TYR A 195 3.81 2.45 -3.94
N SER A 196 3.58 1.53 -3.00
CA SER A 196 4.36 0.30 -2.85
C SER A 196 3.49 -0.86 -2.33
N GLU A 197 3.94 -2.09 -2.57
CA GLU A 197 3.27 -3.33 -2.17
C GLU A 197 4.25 -4.21 -1.38
N PRO A 198 4.53 -3.91 -0.09
CA PRO A 198 5.55 -4.65 0.66
C PRO A 198 5.24 -6.13 0.87
N ALA A 199 3.95 -6.49 0.86
CA ALA A 199 3.46 -7.87 0.91
C ALA A 199 3.03 -8.39 -0.47
N GLY A 200 3.60 -7.85 -1.56
CA GLY A 200 3.19 -8.13 -2.94
C GLY A 200 3.24 -9.61 -3.31
N GLU A 201 4.23 -10.34 -2.80
CA GLU A 201 4.39 -11.79 -2.97
C GLU A 201 3.24 -12.61 -2.38
N LEU A 202 2.55 -12.08 -1.36
CA LEU A 202 1.41 -12.75 -0.73
C LEU A 202 0.09 -12.50 -1.48
N LEU A 203 0.05 -11.54 -2.41
CA LEU A 203 -1.17 -11.20 -3.15
C LEU A 203 -1.63 -12.33 -4.08
N VAL A 204 -0.72 -13.18 -4.56
CA VAL A 204 -1.06 -14.33 -5.43
C VAL A 204 -1.97 -15.33 -4.72
N GLY A 205 -1.81 -15.49 -3.41
CA GLY A 205 -2.65 -16.37 -2.58
C GLY A 205 -3.92 -15.71 -2.05
N ALA A 206 -4.09 -14.40 -2.27
CA ALA A 206 -5.12 -13.60 -1.62
C ALA A 206 -6.44 -13.56 -2.38
N LYS A 207 -7.54 -13.52 -1.64
CA LYS A 207 -8.91 -13.41 -2.13
C LYS A 207 -9.47 -12.05 -1.75
N ASP A 208 -9.35 -11.11 -2.68
CA ASP A 208 -9.95 -9.79 -2.56
C ASP A 208 -11.34 -9.76 -3.22
N THR A 209 -12.37 -9.45 -2.45
CA THR A 209 -13.75 -9.36 -2.96
C THR A 209 -14.04 -8.05 -3.69
N VAL A 210 -13.17 -7.04 -3.56
CA VAL A 210 -13.32 -5.77 -4.28
C VAL A 210 -12.36 -5.70 -5.48
N PRO A 211 -12.82 -5.22 -6.65
CA PRO A 211 -11.95 -5.08 -7.81
C PRO A 211 -10.78 -4.11 -7.58
N GLY A 212 -9.68 -4.32 -8.29
CA GLY A 212 -8.51 -3.45 -8.27
C GLY A 212 -7.37 -3.99 -9.13
N THR A 213 -6.26 -3.26 -9.18
CA THR A 213 -5.02 -3.66 -9.84
C THR A 213 -3.88 -3.69 -8.85
N SER A 214 -2.95 -4.61 -9.05
CA SER A 214 -1.68 -4.69 -8.34
C SER A 214 -0.56 -4.89 -9.36
N PRO A 215 0.49 -4.06 -9.34
CA PRO A 215 1.72 -4.31 -10.07
C PRO A 215 2.33 -5.68 -9.79
N ALA A 216 2.27 -6.19 -8.56
CA ALA A 216 2.79 -7.50 -8.19
C ALA A 216 2.03 -8.68 -8.83
N LEU A 217 0.79 -8.47 -9.32
CA LEU A 217 -0.01 -9.49 -10.01
C LEU A 217 0.14 -9.45 -11.54
N ILE A 218 0.92 -8.51 -12.09
CA ILE A 218 1.23 -8.47 -13.52
C ILE A 218 2.36 -9.49 -13.78
N PRO A 219 2.17 -10.50 -14.65
CA PRO A 219 3.24 -11.40 -15.02
C PRO A 219 4.44 -10.60 -15.53
N ALA A 220 5.64 -10.87 -14.99
CA ALA A 220 6.86 -10.29 -15.54
C ALA A 220 6.92 -10.61 -17.04
N ALA A 221 7.18 -9.60 -17.88
CA ALA A 221 7.34 -9.83 -19.30
C ALA A 221 8.42 -10.90 -19.51
N PRO A 222 8.19 -11.93 -20.34
CA PRO A 222 9.21 -12.92 -20.62
C PRO A 222 10.40 -12.22 -21.28
N GLY A 223 11.55 -12.12 -20.59
CA GLY A 223 12.81 -11.67 -21.19
C GLY A 223 13.76 -10.80 -20.36
N THR A 224 13.46 -10.41 -19.12
CA THR A 224 14.35 -9.50 -18.36
C THR A 224 15.36 -10.20 -17.42
N VAL A 225 15.33 -11.53 -17.31
CA VAL A 225 16.21 -12.26 -16.37
C VAL A 225 17.53 -12.72 -17.01
N GLU A 226 17.59 -12.92 -18.33
CA GLU A 226 18.81 -13.42 -18.99
C GLU A 226 19.85 -12.33 -19.32
N ALA A 227 19.45 -11.06 -19.37
CA ALA A 227 20.37 -9.97 -19.72
C ALA A 227 21.30 -9.55 -18.56
N THR A 228 20.95 -9.85 -17.31
CA THR A 228 21.74 -9.42 -16.14
C THR A 228 22.82 -10.43 -15.74
N GLU A 229 22.68 -11.69 -16.14
CA GLU A 229 23.65 -12.75 -15.82
C GLU A 229 24.78 -12.82 -16.87
N GLN A 230 24.46 -12.60 -18.15
CA GLN A 230 25.48 -12.57 -19.22
C GLN A 230 26.39 -11.33 -19.17
N ALA A 231 25.93 -10.22 -18.57
CA ALA A 231 26.76 -9.04 -18.34
C ALA A 231 27.76 -9.21 -17.18
N ARG A 232 27.50 -10.09 -16.21
CA ARG A 232 28.43 -10.36 -15.10
C ARG A 232 29.53 -11.36 -15.44
N VAL A 233 29.28 -12.27 -16.37
CA VAL A 233 30.29 -13.26 -16.79
C VAL A 233 31.31 -12.63 -17.76
N SER A 234 30.92 -11.63 -18.54
CA SER A 234 31.80 -11.00 -19.54
C SER A 234 32.81 -9.98 -18.97
N GLU A 235 32.61 -9.46 -17.76
CA GLU A 235 33.58 -8.58 -17.10
C GLU A 235 34.69 -9.32 -16.34
N HIS A 236 34.52 -10.63 -16.05
CA HIS A 236 35.52 -11.39 -15.29
C HIS A 236 36.63 -12.00 -16.17
N ASP A 237 36.38 -12.19 -17.48
CA ASP A 237 37.36 -12.77 -18.42
C ASP A 237 38.26 -11.74 -19.13
N ALA A 238 38.07 -10.43 -18.89
CA ALA A 238 38.85 -9.38 -19.57
C ALA A 238 40.06 -8.85 -18.76
N ALA A 239 40.31 -9.34 -17.54
CA ALA A 239 41.35 -8.80 -16.64
C ALA A 239 42.60 -9.69 -16.49
N GLY A 240 42.92 -10.53 -17.48
CA GLY A 240 44.08 -11.42 -17.45
C GLY A 240 44.97 -11.29 -18.69
N GLY A 241 45.78 -10.23 -18.77
CA GLY A 241 46.83 -10.18 -19.79
C GLY A 241 47.45 -8.82 -20.07
N ALA A 242 48.48 -8.46 -19.31
CA ALA A 242 49.49 -7.49 -19.76
C ALA A 242 50.83 -7.79 -19.07
N GLY A 243 51.74 -8.37 -19.84
CA GLY A 243 53.13 -8.60 -19.45
C GLY A 243 53.91 -7.29 -19.38
N ALA A 244 54.86 -7.23 -18.45
CA ALA A 244 55.87 -6.18 -18.35
C ALA A 244 57.26 -6.74 -18.76
N PRO A 245 58.09 -5.96 -19.48
CA PRO A 245 59.37 -6.42 -20.03
C PRO A 245 60.53 -6.30 -19.02
N PRO A 246 61.69 -6.93 -19.28
CA PRO A 246 62.78 -7.01 -18.31
C PRO A 246 63.65 -5.75 -18.31
N ARG A 247 64.21 -5.41 -17.15
CA ARG A 247 65.37 -4.52 -17.03
C ARG A 247 66.42 -5.19 -16.14
N SER A 248 67.66 -5.02 -16.58
CA SER A 248 68.89 -5.62 -16.06
C SER A 248 69.53 -4.84 -14.92
N ASP A 249 70.47 -5.54 -14.29
CA ASP A 249 71.66 -5.10 -13.56
C ASP A 249 71.59 -4.85 -12.04
N SER A 250 72.23 -5.80 -11.35
CA SER A 250 72.97 -5.78 -10.07
C SER A 250 73.92 -4.56 -9.93
N PRO A 251 74.67 -4.34 -8.82
CA PRO A 251 74.94 -5.24 -7.67
C PRO A 251 74.94 -4.54 -6.29
N GLU A 252 75.01 -5.33 -5.21
CA GLU A 252 76.10 -5.26 -4.21
C GLU A 252 75.78 -6.16 -3.01
N ALA A 253 76.74 -7.05 -2.72
CA ALA A 253 76.85 -7.79 -1.49
C ALA A 253 77.97 -7.17 -0.66
N SER A 254 77.77 -7.02 0.63
CA SER A 254 78.85 -6.81 1.61
C SER A 254 78.38 -7.38 2.96
N GLU A 255 79.09 -8.45 3.33
CA GLU A 255 79.38 -9.03 4.66
C GLU A 255 78.26 -9.41 5.64
#